data_AF-A0A9Y3SBK5-F1
#
_entry.id   AF-A0A9Y3SBK5-F1
#
_cell.length_a   1.000
_cell.length_b   1.000
_cell.length_c   1.000
_cell.angle_alpha   90.00
_cell.angle_beta   90.00
_cell.angle_gamma   90.00
#
_symmetry.space_group_name_H-M   'P 1'
#
loop_
_entity.id
_entity.type
_entity.pdbx_description
1 polymer ?
#
loop_
_entity_poly.entity_id
_entity_poly.type
_entity_poly.pdbx_seq_one_letter_code
_entity_poly.pdbx_strand_id
1 'polypeptide(L)'
;RIHCVRCRFGNRIFGPIWNRDSVACVVLTFKEPFGTQGRGGYFDDFGIIRDVMQNHLLQMLSLVAMEKPASTSSDDVRDEKVKVLKCIAPPTMSDVVLGQYVGDPEGEGDAKLGYLDDPTVPKGSTQATFATTVLYVHNERWDGVPFILRCGKALNERKAEVRLQFTDVPGDIFGTQCRRNELVVRVQPNEAVYAKMMSKKPGVYFSPEETELDLTYKSRYKDVKLPDAYERLILDVFCGSQMHFVRSDELREAWRIFTPLLHQIEKEKPKPIPYNYGSRGPQEADDLVQKVGFRYEGTYKWVNPHRL
;
A
#
# COMPACT_ATOMS: atom_id res chain seq x y z
N ARG A 1 8.80 -7.19 5.17
CA ARG A 1 7.89 -8.30 4.74
C ARG A 1 7.57 -9.27 5.89
N ILE A 2 8.55 -9.82 6.63
CA ILE A 2 8.32 -10.76 7.76
C ILE A 2 7.47 -10.17 8.91
N HIS A 3 7.56 -8.86 9.12
CA HIS A 3 6.89 -8.21 10.25
C HIS A 3 5.37 -8.40 10.21
N CYS A 4 4.72 -8.33 9.04
CA CYS A 4 3.28 -8.57 8.92
C CYS A 4 2.87 -9.97 9.40
N VAL A 5 3.64 -11.01 9.04
CA VAL A 5 3.34 -12.39 9.46
C VAL A 5 3.44 -12.54 10.98
N ARG A 6 4.49 -11.96 11.58
CA ARG A 6 4.68 -11.99 13.04
C ARG A 6 3.65 -11.16 13.79
N CYS A 7 3.29 -9.98 13.27
CA CYS A 7 2.21 -9.15 13.81
C CYS A 7 0.91 -9.95 13.86
N ARG A 8 0.53 -10.61 12.77
CA ARG A 8 -0.75 -11.35 12.68
C ARG A 8 -0.77 -12.62 13.52
N PHE A 9 0.21 -13.49 13.36
CA PHE A 9 0.15 -14.85 13.93
C PHE A 9 0.91 -15.02 15.24
N GLY A 10 1.69 -14.03 15.65
CA GLY A 10 2.37 -13.99 16.95
C GLY A 10 1.61 -13.26 18.05
N ASN A 11 0.54 -12.52 17.72
CA ASN A 11 -0.18 -11.67 18.69
C ASN A 11 -1.66 -12.02 18.76
N ARG A 12 -2.13 -12.41 19.95
CA ARG A 12 -3.54 -12.73 20.19
C ARG A 12 -4.47 -11.54 19.97
N ILE A 13 -3.99 -10.32 20.23
CA ILE A 13 -4.76 -9.08 20.10
C ILE A 13 -5.22 -8.81 18.66
N PHE A 14 -4.42 -9.21 17.66
CA PHE A 14 -4.72 -8.95 16.25
C PHE A 14 -5.53 -10.08 15.60
N GLY A 15 -5.48 -11.30 16.13
CA GLY A 15 -6.15 -12.46 15.52
C GLY A 15 -7.67 -12.29 15.30
N PRO A 16 -8.46 -11.98 16.35
CA PRO A 16 -9.92 -11.84 16.24
C PRO A 16 -10.41 -10.70 15.36
N ILE A 17 -9.61 -9.65 15.20
CA ILE A 17 -10.01 -8.42 14.48
C ILE A 17 -9.48 -8.40 13.04
N TRP A 18 -8.84 -9.47 12.57
CA TRP A 18 -8.24 -9.55 11.23
C TRP A 18 -9.17 -10.23 10.21
N ASN A 19 -10.37 -9.68 10.04
CA ASN A 19 -11.42 -10.19 9.16
C ASN A 19 -12.39 -9.08 8.74
N ARG A 20 -13.30 -9.41 7.83
CA ARG A 20 -14.36 -8.55 7.31
C ARG A 20 -15.30 -7.94 8.36
N ASP A 21 -15.45 -8.57 9.53
CA ASP A 21 -16.36 -8.07 10.58
C ASP A 21 -15.78 -6.84 11.30
N SER A 22 -14.44 -6.72 11.29
CA SER A 22 -13.74 -5.62 11.96
C SER A 22 -13.03 -4.68 10.98
N VAL A 23 -12.62 -5.16 9.80
CA VAL A 23 -11.84 -4.37 8.83
C VAL A 23 -12.75 -3.82 7.75
N ALA A 24 -12.82 -2.49 7.64
CA ALA A 24 -13.60 -1.81 6.61
C ALA A 24 -12.87 -1.77 5.27
N CYS A 25 -11.55 -1.53 5.26
CA CYS A 25 -10.72 -1.57 4.06
C CYS A 25 -9.24 -1.77 4.39
N VAL A 26 -8.48 -2.20 3.38
CA VAL A 26 -7.02 -2.34 3.45
C VAL A 26 -6.39 -1.44 2.39
N VAL A 27 -5.42 -0.61 2.76
CA VAL A 27 -4.70 0.28 1.86
C VAL A 27 -3.22 -0.09 1.81
N LEU A 28 -2.72 -0.37 0.62
CA LEU A 28 -1.33 -0.69 0.31
C LEU A 28 -0.76 0.43 -0.53
N THR A 29 0.19 1.17 0.04
CA THR A 29 0.72 2.40 -0.57
C THR A 29 2.19 2.22 -0.92
N PHE A 30 2.59 2.66 -2.12
CA PHE A 30 3.99 2.81 -2.53
C PHE A 30 4.20 4.13 -3.27
N LYS A 31 4.95 5.06 -2.68
CA LYS A 31 5.15 6.41 -3.20
C LYS A 31 6.62 6.73 -3.32
N GLU A 32 6.98 7.34 -4.43
CA GLU A 32 8.30 7.87 -4.69
C GLU A 32 8.22 9.36 -4.98
N PRO A 33 9.07 10.20 -4.35
CA PRO A 33 9.03 11.64 -4.55
C PRO A 33 9.83 12.10 -5.77
N PHE A 34 10.41 11.16 -6.51
CA PHE A 34 11.16 11.40 -7.73
C PHE A 34 10.41 10.84 -8.94
N GLY A 35 10.57 11.49 -10.10
CA GLY A 35 10.07 11.03 -11.39
C GLY A 35 10.91 9.88 -11.98
N THR A 36 10.99 9.80 -13.31
CA THR A 36 11.78 8.76 -14.01
C THR A 36 13.27 9.06 -14.14
N GLN A 37 13.71 10.27 -13.76
CA GLN A 37 15.14 10.66 -13.69
C GLN A 37 15.93 10.32 -14.97
N GLY A 38 15.37 10.60 -16.15
CA GLY A 38 16.01 10.34 -17.45
C GLY A 38 16.00 8.88 -17.89
N ARG A 39 15.29 8.00 -17.17
CA ARG A 39 15.05 6.59 -17.54
C ARG A 39 13.60 6.36 -17.99
N GLY A 40 12.92 7.43 -18.42
CA GLY A 40 11.51 7.38 -18.80
C GLY A 40 11.23 6.42 -19.94
N GLY A 41 12.13 6.30 -20.92
CA GLY A 41 11.99 5.37 -22.05
C GLY A 41 11.93 3.90 -21.63
N TYR A 42 12.76 3.48 -20.67
CA TYR A 42 12.68 2.12 -20.13
C TYR A 42 11.38 1.91 -19.33
N PHE A 43 10.96 2.91 -18.56
CA PHE A 43 9.71 2.85 -17.80
C PHE A 43 8.47 2.83 -18.72
N ASP A 44 8.55 3.46 -19.90
CA ASP A 44 7.45 3.58 -20.85
C ASP A 44 6.97 2.22 -21.36
N ASP A 45 7.88 1.26 -21.53
CA ASP A 45 7.55 -0.09 -22.01
C ASP A 45 6.72 -0.92 -20.99
N PHE A 46 6.77 -0.58 -19.70
CA PHE A 46 6.17 -1.40 -18.64
C PHE A 46 5.08 -0.68 -17.83
N GLY A 47 5.35 0.56 -17.41
CA GLY A 47 4.45 1.39 -16.62
C GLY A 47 4.34 0.98 -15.15
N ILE A 48 3.66 1.81 -14.36
CA ILE A 48 3.65 1.69 -12.89
C ILE A 48 3.02 0.38 -12.37
N ILE A 49 2.05 -0.18 -13.09
CA ILE A 49 1.36 -1.41 -12.68
C ILE A 49 2.35 -2.58 -12.71
N ARG A 50 3.17 -2.71 -13.75
CA ARG A 50 4.17 -3.77 -13.87
C ARG A 50 5.38 -3.52 -12.99
N ASP A 51 5.79 -2.25 -12.87
CA ASP A 51 6.96 -1.85 -12.08
C ASP A 51 6.78 -2.15 -10.58
N VAL A 52 5.60 -1.84 -10.01
CA VAL A 52 5.38 -1.83 -8.56
C VAL A 52 4.13 -2.59 -8.10
N MET A 53 3.01 -2.49 -8.82
CA MET A 53 1.73 -2.98 -8.32
C MET A 53 1.62 -4.51 -8.38
N GLN A 54 1.92 -5.09 -9.55
CA GLN A 54 1.82 -6.53 -9.82
C GLN A 54 2.78 -7.35 -8.94
N ASN A 55 3.92 -6.77 -8.59
CA ASN A 55 4.94 -7.42 -7.78
C ASN A 55 4.84 -6.97 -6.30
N HIS A 56 5.34 -5.80 -5.92
CA HIS A 56 5.56 -5.38 -4.54
C HIS A 56 4.26 -5.22 -3.76
N LEU A 57 3.26 -4.52 -4.32
CA LEU A 57 1.98 -4.34 -3.64
C LEU A 57 1.21 -5.65 -3.51
N LEU A 58 1.17 -6.47 -4.57
CA LEU A 58 0.49 -7.76 -4.52
C LEU A 58 1.17 -8.75 -3.54
N GLN A 59 2.49 -8.69 -3.41
CA GLN A 59 3.21 -9.43 -2.36
C GLN A 59 2.84 -8.97 -0.95
N MET A 60 2.62 -7.67 -0.74
CA MET A 60 2.14 -7.18 0.56
C MET A 60 0.69 -7.60 0.80
N LEU A 61 -0.16 -7.56 -0.23
CA LEU A 61 -1.54 -8.04 -0.17
C LEU A 61 -1.60 -9.49 0.28
N SER A 62 -0.84 -10.38 -0.37
CA SER A 62 -0.88 -11.81 -0.04
C SER A 62 -0.47 -12.08 1.41
N LEU A 63 0.54 -11.38 1.94
CA LEU A 63 0.94 -11.49 3.35
C LEU A 63 -0.11 -10.95 4.34
N VAL A 64 -0.81 -9.87 3.95
CA VAL A 64 -1.88 -9.28 4.77
C VAL A 64 -3.13 -10.15 4.78
N ALA A 65 -3.45 -10.78 3.65
CA ALA A 65 -4.71 -11.49 3.45
C ALA A 65 -4.64 -13.00 3.74
N MET A 66 -3.46 -13.63 3.69
CA MET A 66 -3.32 -15.10 3.82
C MET A 66 -3.90 -15.66 5.12
N GLU A 67 -4.34 -16.92 5.11
CA GLU A 67 -4.70 -17.62 6.35
C GLU A 67 -3.44 -17.95 7.16
N LYS A 68 -3.66 -18.45 8.38
CA LYS A 68 -2.55 -18.96 9.19
C LYS A 68 -1.96 -20.20 8.51
N PRO A 69 -0.68 -20.20 8.11
CA PRO A 69 -0.07 -21.36 7.47
C PRO A 69 0.09 -22.50 8.48
N ALA A 70 0.18 -23.73 7.98
CA ALA A 70 0.37 -24.92 8.81
C ALA A 70 1.64 -24.84 9.67
N SER A 71 2.71 -24.27 9.10
CA SER A 71 3.95 -23.97 9.81
C SER A 71 4.67 -22.76 9.22
N THR A 72 5.86 -22.45 9.72
CA THR A 72 6.76 -21.46 9.12
C THR A 72 7.69 -22.07 8.07
N SER A 73 7.37 -23.25 7.53
CA SER A 73 8.10 -23.79 6.38
C SER A 73 7.89 -22.88 5.16
N SER A 74 8.85 -22.88 4.23
CA SER A 74 8.79 -21.99 3.06
C SER A 74 7.58 -22.29 2.18
N ASP A 75 7.19 -23.56 2.04
CA ASP A 75 6.05 -23.94 1.19
C ASP A 75 4.71 -23.69 1.86
N ASP A 76 4.54 -23.98 3.16
CA ASP A 76 3.26 -23.72 3.84
C ASP A 76 2.88 -22.23 3.80
N VAL A 77 3.88 -21.34 3.93
CA VAL A 77 3.66 -19.89 3.79
C VAL A 77 3.29 -19.52 2.36
N ARG A 78 3.98 -20.08 1.36
CA ARG A 78 3.73 -19.77 -0.05
C ARG A 78 2.39 -20.33 -0.54
N ASP A 79 1.96 -21.47 -0.02
CA ASP A 79 0.66 -22.08 -0.31
C ASP A 79 -0.48 -21.16 0.09
N GLU A 80 -0.43 -20.59 1.30
CA GLU A 80 -1.46 -19.65 1.75
C GLU A 80 -1.44 -18.32 0.97
N LYS A 81 -0.26 -17.85 0.55
CA LYS A 81 -0.15 -16.68 -0.36
C LYS A 81 -0.84 -16.95 -1.69
N VAL A 82 -0.54 -18.09 -2.33
CA VAL A 82 -1.13 -18.47 -3.62
C VAL A 82 -2.64 -18.69 -3.50
N LYS A 83 -3.11 -19.29 -2.41
CA LYS A 83 -4.55 -19.47 -2.14
C LYS A 83 -5.30 -18.15 -2.11
N VAL A 84 -4.73 -17.09 -1.53
CA VAL A 84 -5.31 -15.74 -1.61
C VAL A 84 -5.39 -15.26 -3.05
N LEU A 85 -4.29 -15.34 -3.81
CA LEU A 85 -4.26 -14.80 -5.18
C LEU A 85 -5.28 -15.49 -6.08
N LYS A 86 -5.52 -16.79 -5.90
CA LYS A 86 -6.57 -17.55 -6.59
C LYS A 86 -7.98 -17.03 -6.32
N CYS A 87 -8.22 -16.41 -5.16
CA CYS A 87 -9.49 -15.80 -4.79
C CYS A 87 -9.67 -14.37 -5.31
N ILE A 88 -8.72 -13.83 -6.08
CA ILE A 88 -8.81 -12.46 -6.61
C ILE A 88 -9.24 -12.52 -8.08
N ALA A 89 -10.34 -11.82 -8.38
CA ALA A 89 -10.78 -11.58 -9.74
C ALA A 89 -9.93 -10.48 -10.40
N PRO A 90 -9.70 -10.53 -11.72
CA PRO A 90 -9.08 -9.42 -12.45
C PRO A 90 -9.87 -8.11 -12.26
N PRO A 91 -9.21 -6.97 -11.98
CA PRO A 91 -9.88 -5.68 -11.89
C PRO A 91 -10.35 -5.20 -13.27
N THR A 92 -11.36 -4.34 -13.27
CA THR A 92 -11.86 -3.68 -14.47
C THR A 92 -11.45 -2.20 -14.48
N MET A 93 -11.59 -1.52 -15.63
CA MET A 93 -11.28 -0.09 -15.72
C MET A 93 -12.10 0.78 -14.75
N SER A 94 -13.27 0.34 -14.28
CA SER A 94 -14.05 1.10 -13.27
C SER A 94 -13.45 1.04 -11.86
N ASP A 95 -12.55 0.09 -11.61
CA ASP A 95 -11.87 -0.10 -10.32
C ASP A 95 -10.49 0.55 -10.31
N VAL A 96 -10.14 1.29 -11.36
CA VAL A 96 -8.78 1.77 -11.63
C VAL A 96 -8.79 3.27 -11.95
N VAL A 97 -7.87 3.99 -11.33
CA VAL A 97 -7.53 5.37 -11.70
C VAL A 97 -6.07 5.40 -12.12
N LEU A 98 -5.81 5.90 -13.32
CA LEU A 98 -4.47 6.06 -13.90
C LEU A 98 -4.09 7.53 -13.93
N GLY A 99 -2.86 7.84 -13.57
CA GLY A 99 -2.33 9.20 -13.61
C GLY A 99 -0.96 9.28 -14.28
N GLN A 100 -0.62 10.45 -14.80
CA GLN A 100 0.69 10.77 -15.36
C GLN A 100 1.16 12.13 -14.82
N TYR A 101 2.39 12.22 -14.30
CA TYR A 101 2.84 13.45 -13.69
C TYR A 101 3.20 14.52 -14.74
N VAL A 102 2.88 15.76 -14.41
CA VAL A 102 3.29 16.97 -15.13
C VAL A 102 4.21 17.80 -14.25
N GLY A 103 5.06 18.62 -14.88
CA GLY A 103 5.97 19.51 -14.16
C GLY A 103 5.22 20.49 -13.27
N ASP A 104 5.77 20.77 -12.09
CA ASP A 104 5.32 21.83 -11.21
C ASP A 104 6.02 23.15 -11.59
N PRO A 105 5.33 24.18 -12.10
CA PRO A 105 5.94 25.44 -12.51
C PRO A 105 6.71 26.14 -11.39
N GLU A 106 6.25 25.97 -10.14
CA GLU A 106 6.84 26.56 -8.93
C GLU A 106 7.92 25.65 -8.31
N GLY A 107 8.08 24.43 -8.82
CA GLY A 107 9.07 23.45 -8.33
C GLY A 107 10.50 23.85 -8.66
N GLU A 108 11.48 23.13 -8.12
CA GLU A 108 12.90 23.32 -8.43
C GLU A 108 13.51 22.06 -9.06
N GLY A 109 14.48 22.25 -9.97
CA GLY A 109 15.17 21.14 -10.65
C GLY A 109 14.22 20.22 -11.41
N ASP A 110 14.34 18.92 -11.18
CA ASP A 110 13.52 17.88 -11.82
C ASP A 110 12.02 18.04 -11.57
N ALA A 111 11.61 18.73 -10.50
CA ALA A 111 10.19 18.95 -10.20
C ALA A 111 9.49 19.79 -11.26
N LYS A 112 10.22 20.62 -12.01
CA LYS A 112 9.69 21.43 -13.13
C LYS A 112 9.37 20.61 -14.37
N LEU A 113 9.86 19.37 -14.44
CA LEU A 113 9.75 18.52 -15.63
C LEU A 113 8.65 17.48 -15.42
N GLY A 114 7.74 17.38 -16.39
CA GLY A 114 6.74 16.33 -16.49
C GLY A 114 7.31 15.04 -17.08
N TYR A 115 6.47 14.01 -17.13
CA TYR A 115 6.88 12.72 -17.71
C TYR A 115 7.22 12.84 -19.21
N LEU A 116 6.44 13.63 -19.94
CA LEU A 116 6.63 13.86 -21.38
C LEU A 116 7.77 14.83 -21.71
N ASP A 117 8.34 15.50 -20.71
CA ASP A 117 9.52 16.35 -20.87
C ASP A 117 10.83 15.54 -20.84
N ASP A 118 10.78 14.27 -20.40
CA ASP A 118 11.91 13.35 -20.50
C ASP A 118 12.17 13.01 -21.98
N PRO A 119 13.35 13.34 -22.54
CA PRO A 119 13.65 13.15 -23.95
C PRO A 119 13.69 11.68 -24.37
N THR A 120 13.76 10.75 -23.41
CA THR A 120 13.72 9.30 -23.67
C THR A 120 12.30 8.76 -23.79
N VAL A 121 11.27 9.54 -23.43
CA VAL A 121 9.86 9.14 -23.49
C VAL A 121 9.29 9.48 -24.87
N PRO A 122 8.54 8.56 -25.51
CA PRO A 122 7.84 8.85 -26.76
C PRO A 122 6.88 10.03 -26.63
N LYS A 123 6.90 10.95 -27.61
CA LYS A 123 5.99 12.10 -27.64
C LYS A 123 4.53 11.63 -27.63
N GLY A 124 3.76 12.11 -26.65
CA GLY A 124 2.36 11.74 -26.50
C GLY A 124 2.13 10.36 -25.86
N SER A 125 3.13 9.81 -25.15
CA SER A 125 2.95 8.60 -24.34
C SER A 125 1.74 8.74 -23.40
N THR A 126 0.95 7.67 -23.32
CA THR A 126 -0.17 7.53 -22.39
C THR A 126 0.19 6.66 -21.19
N GLN A 127 1.49 6.39 -20.98
CA GLN A 127 1.91 5.49 -19.94
C GLN A 127 1.66 6.07 -18.54
N ALA A 128 1.07 5.26 -17.67
CA ALA A 128 0.72 5.68 -16.32
C ALA A 128 1.95 5.66 -15.39
N THR A 129 2.21 6.78 -14.74
CA THR A 129 3.21 6.93 -13.66
C THR A 129 2.60 6.83 -12.27
N PHE A 130 1.27 6.81 -12.19
CA PHE A 130 0.47 6.60 -11.00
C PHE A 130 -0.69 5.66 -11.31
N ALA A 131 -1.01 4.77 -10.37
CA ALA A 131 -2.19 3.93 -10.43
C ALA A 131 -2.79 3.74 -9.04
N THR A 132 -4.11 3.81 -8.96
CA THR A 132 -4.90 3.28 -7.84
C THR A 132 -5.82 2.19 -8.37
N THR A 133 -5.79 1.01 -7.75
CA THR A 133 -6.62 -0.13 -8.13
C THR A 133 -7.28 -0.72 -6.89
N VAL A 134 -8.57 -1.04 -7.00
CA VAL A 134 -9.30 -1.76 -5.96
C VAL A 134 -9.42 -3.23 -6.34
N LEU A 135 -9.04 -4.11 -5.42
CA LEU A 135 -9.17 -5.56 -5.54
C LEU A 135 -10.04 -6.11 -4.41
N TYR A 136 -10.64 -7.26 -4.66
CA TYR A 136 -11.40 -8.00 -3.66
C TYR A 136 -10.86 -9.43 -3.57
N VAL A 137 -10.75 -9.94 -2.34
CA VAL A 137 -10.38 -11.32 -2.07
C VAL A 137 -11.67 -12.09 -1.77
N HIS A 138 -12.14 -12.89 -2.72
CA HIS A 138 -13.39 -13.65 -2.62
C HIS A 138 -13.21 -14.92 -1.77
N ASN A 139 -13.13 -14.73 -0.46
CA ASN A 139 -13.13 -15.81 0.53
C ASN A 139 -13.87 -15.38 1.81
N GLU A 140 -14.10 -16.31 2.72
CA GLU A 140 -14.85 -16.05 3.96
C GLU A 140 -14.29 -14.88 4.78
N ARG A 141 -12.96 -14.77 4.90
CA ARG A 141 -12.30 -13.76 5.74
C ARG A 141 -12.45 -12.34 5.20
N TRP A 142 -12.44 -12.16 3.87
CA TRP A 142 -12.27 -10.86 3.21
C TRP A 142 -13.40 -10.47 2.27
N ASP A 143 -14.44 -11.28 2.16
CA ASP A 143 -15.58 -10.99 1.29
C ASP A 143 -16.18 -9.60 1.58
N GLY A 144 -16.32 -8.81 0.52
CA GLY A 144 -16.77 -7.41 0.57
C GLY A 144 -15.72 -6.38 1.02
N VAL A 145 -14.55 -6.78 1.52
CA VAL A 145 -13.51 -5.84 1.97
C VAL A 145 -12.64 -5.39 0.79
N PRO A 146 -12.59 -4.08 0.46
CA PRO A 146 -11.73 -3.57 -0.61
C PRO A 146 -10.26 -3.53 -0.18
N PHE A 147 -9.41 -4.05 -1.05
CA PHE A 147 -7.96 -3.91 -1.02
C PHE A 147 -7.54 -2.85 -2.03
N ILE A 148 -7.10 -1.71 -1.52
CA ILE A 148 -6.75 -0.52 -2.28
C ILE A 148 -5.24 -0.51 -2.48
N LEU A 149 -4.80 -0.70 -3.72
CA LEU A 149 -3.40 -0.63 -4.11
C LEU A 149 -3.15 0.74 -4.74
N ARG A 150 -2.32 1.57 -4.11
CA ARG A 150 -1.98 2.91 -4.59
C ARG A 150 -0.48 3.03 -4.76
N CYS A 151 -0.04 3.30 -5.98
CA CYS A 151 1.37 3.56 -6.25
C CYS A 151 1.60 4.66 -7.28
N GLY A 152 2.74 5.35 -7.16
CA GLY A 152 3.18 6.28 -8.18
C GLY A 152 4.52 6.95 -7.92
N LYS A 153 5.03 7.58 -8.97
CA LYS A 153 6.25 8.39 -8.99
C LYS A 153 5.92 9.89 -8.94
N ALA A 154 6.92 10.72 -8.63
CA ALA A 154 6.79 12.17 -8.50
C ALA A 154 5.68 12.59 -7.53
N LEU A 155 5.56 11.91 -6.39
CA LEU A 155 4.57 12.21 -5.35
C LEU A 155 5.16 13.05 -4.20
N ASN A 156 4.33 13.47 -3.25
CA ASN A 156 4.74 14.35 -2.16
C ASN A 156 5.74 13.75 -1.14
N GLU A 157 5.97 12.44 -1.13
CA GLU A 157 6.84 11.78 -0.15
C GLU A 157 7.30 10.40 -0.63
N ARG A 158 8.41 9.90 -0.07
CA ARG A 158 8.79 8.48 -0.16
C ARG A 158 8.06 7.70 0.93
N LYS A 159 7.24 6.71 0.56
CA LYS A 159 6.52 5.89 1.55
C LYS A 159 6.09 4.53 0.99
N ALA A 160 6.40 3.45 1.69
CA ALA A 160 5.75 2.16 1.50
C ALA A 160 5.07 1.74 2.81
N GLU A 161 3.77 1.45 2.76
CA GLU A 161 2.94 1.29 3.95
C GLU A 161 1.78 0.33 3.69
N VAL A 162 1.42 -0.42 4.73
CA VAL A 162 0.17 -1.17 4.84
C VAL A 162 -0.69 -0.52 5.91
N ARG A 163 -1.95 -0.24 5.60
CA ARG A 163 -2.93 0.33 6.52
C ARG A 163 -4.20 -0.52 6.52
N LEU A 164 -4.62 -0.95 7.70
CA LEU A 164 -5.96 -1.52 7.90
C LEU A 164 -6.80 -0.46 8.58
N GLN A 165 -7.90 -0.06 7.95
CA GLN A 165 -8.88 0.82 8.59
C GLN A 165 -10.04 -0.05 9.09
N PHE A 166 -10.30 0.02 10.39
CA PHE A 166 -11.36 -0.77 11.03
C PHE A 166 -12.74 -0.14 10.80
N THR A 167 -13.80 -0.91 11.01
CA THR A 167 -15.18 -0.43 10.98
C THR A 167 -15.45 0.52 12.15
N ASP A 168 -16.54 1.29 12.03
CA ASP A 168 -17.01 2.12 13.14
C ASP A 168 -17.45 1.23 14.32
N VAL A 169 -17.28 1.70 15.55
CA VAL A 169 -17.73 0.98 16.75
C VAL A 169 -19.27 0.99 16.76
N PRO A 170 -19.95 -0.18 16.85
CA PRO A 170 -21.40 -0.23 16.89
C PRO A 170 -21.94 0.32 18.22
N GLY A 171 -23.13 0.95 18.19
CA GLY A 171 -23.77 1.47 19.40
C GLY A 171 -23.04 2.67 20.00
N ASP A 172 -22.71 3.67 19.17
CA ASP A 172 -21.94 4.84 19.60
C ASP A 172 -22.60 5.61 20.75
N ILE A 173 -21.84 5.79 21.82
CA ILE A 173 -22.22 6.56 23.03
C ILE A 173 -21.48 7.90 23.12
N PHE A 174 -20.60 8.21 22.15
CA PHE A 174 -19.74 9.40 22.15
C PHE A 174 -20.21 10.47 21.16
N GLY A 175 -21.45 10.38 20.67
CA GLY A 175 -22.08 11.43 19.87
C GLY A 175 -21.35 11.71 18.54
N THR A 176 -20.93 10.66 17.84
CA THR A 176 -20.22 10.65 16.55
C THR A 176 -18.83 11.27 16.55
N GLN A 177 -18.23 11.44 17.73
CA GLN A 177 -16.86 11.97 17.88
C GLN A 177 -15.77 10.90 17.66
N CYS A 178 -16.13 9.61 17.70
CA CYS A 178 -15.20 8.52 17.48
C CYS A 178 -14.84 8.39 15.99
N ARG A 179 -13.54 8.18 15.73
CA ARG A 179 -13.01 7.91 14.39
C ARG A 179 -12.63 6.43 14.26
N ARG A 180 -12.60 5.94 13.03
CA ARG A 180 -12.17 4.58 12.72
C ARG A 180 -10.76 4.35 13.22
N ASN A 181 -10.54 3.25 13.91
CA ASN A 181 -9.20 2.85 14.30
C ASN A 181 -8.41 2.45 13.04
N GLU A 182 -7.09 2.60 13.10
CA GLU A 182 -6.22 2.22 11.98
C GLU A 182 -4.99 1.50 12.50
N LEU A 183 -4.68 0.33 11.94
CA LEU A 183 -3.38 -0.32 12.16
C LEU A 183 -2.49 -0.01 10.97
N VAL A 184 -1.34 0.60 11.24
CA VAL A 184 -0.39 1.03 10.21
C VAL A 184 0.93 0.32 10.39
N VAL A 185 1.41 -0.32 9.33
CA VAL A 185 2.73 -0.92 9.22
C VAL A 185 3.50 -0.16 8.14
N ARG A 186 4.36 0.77 8.55
CA ARG A 186 5.21 1.53 7.65
C ARG A 186 6.48 0.73 7.38
N VAL A 187 6.63 0.31 6.12
CA VAL A 187 7.77 -0.51 5.66
C VAL A 187 8.99 0.35 5.40
N GLN A 188 8.82 1.54 4.83
CA GLN A 188 9.89 2.52 4.62
C GLN A 188 9.30 3.90 4.30
N PRO A 189 10.04 4.99 4.53
CA PRO A 189 11.19 5.11 5.43
C PRO A 189 10.75 5.09 6.90
N ASN A 190 11.71 5.02 7.84
CA ASN A 190 11.48 5.02 9.28
C ASN A 190 10.47 3.94 9.69
N GLU A 191 10.91 2.69 9.61
CA GLU A 191 10.15 1.49 9.94
C GLU A 191 9.39 1.67 11.25
N ALA A 192 8.08 1.49 11.20
CA ALA A 192 7.23 1.64 12.37
C ALA A 192 5.96 0.80 12.27
N VAL A 193 5.43 0.44 13.42
CA VAL A 193 4.07 -0.08 13.56
C VAL A 193 3.34 0.76 14.58
N TYR A 194 2.18 1.27 14.21
CA TYR A 194 1.35 2.03 15.14
C TYR A 194 -0.12 1.76 14.93
N ALA A 195 -0.88 1.82 16.02
CA ALA A 195 -2.33 1.70 16.00
C ALA A 195 -2.94 3.03 16.40
N LYS A 196 -3.65 3.67 15.47
CA LYS A 196 -4.47 4.85 15.77
C LYS A 196 -5.76 4.41 16.46
N MET A 197 -6.08 5.06 17.56
CA MET A 197 -7.23 4.78 18.40
C MET A 197 -7.80 6.05 19.03
N MET A 198 -8.95 5.91 19.69
CA MET A 198 -9.53 6.99 20.47
C MET A 198 -9.05 6.89 21.91
N SER A 199 -8.65 8.02 22.49
CA SER A 199 -8.39 8.16 23.93
C SER A 199 -9.12 9.38 24.48
N LYS A 200 -9.24 9.47 25.80
CA LYS A 200 -9.75 10.69 26.45
C LYS A 200 -8.80 11.83 26.15
N LYS A 201 -9.32 12.95 25.65
CA LYS A 201 -8.54 14.18 25.48
C LYS A 201 -7.84 14.57 26.79
N PRO A 202 -6.50 14.74 26.81
CA PRO A 202 -5.78 15.12 28.02
C PRO A 202 -6.33 16.42 28.64
N GLY A 203 -6.48 16.43 29.97
CA GLY A 203 -7.02 17.57 30.73
C GLY A 203 -8.45 17.37 31.25
N VAL A 204 -9.16 18.49 31.41
CA VAL A 204 -10.53 18.56 31.98
C VAL A 204 -11.60 18.40 30.90
N TYR A 205 -11.36 17.51 29.94
CA TYR A 205 -12.26 17.21 28.83
C TYR A 205 -12.79 15.78 28.94
N PHE A 206 -14.01 15.52 28.48
CA PHE A 206 -14.60 14.17 28.41
C PHE A 206 -14.71 13.65 26.97
N SER A 207 -14.42 14.49 25.98
CA SER A 207 -14.47 14.12 24.56
C SER A 207 -13.34 13.16 24.18
N PRO A 208 -13.61 12.17 23.31
CA PRO A 208 -12.56 11.36 22.72
C PRO A 208 -11.73 12.19 21.73
N GLU A 209 -10.45 11.83 21.59
CA GLU A 209 -9.49 12.41 20.66
C GLU A 209 -8.65 11.29 20.03
N GLU A 210 -8.28 11.42 18.76
CA GLU A 210 -7.41 10.45 18.09
C GLU A 210 -5.99 10.51 18.66
N THR A 211 -5.43 9.36 19.02
CA THR A 211 -4.04 9.17 19.43
C THR A 211 -3.53 7.81 18.93
N GLU A 212 -2.33 7.41 19.32
CA GLU A 212 -1.67 6.23 18.79
C GLU A 212 -0.84 5.48 19.84
N LEU A 213 -0.78 4.16 19.70
CA LEU A 213 0.28 3.34 20.29
C LEU A 213 1.35 3.11 19.21
N ASP A 214 2.55 3.63 19.44
CA ASP A 214 3.64 3.66 18.45
C ASP A 214 4.82 2.74 18.83
N LEU A 215 5.32 2.01 17.82
CA LEU A 215 6.60 1.35 17.82
C LEU A 215 7.42 1.84 16.62
N THR A 216 8.17 2.91 16.80
CA THR A 216 9.17 3.38 15.83
C THR A 216 10.52 2.69 16.06
N TYR A 217 11.01 1.96 15.06
CA TYR A 217 12.20 1.13 15.18
C TYR A 217 13.46 1.93 15.51
N LYS A 218 13.65 3.06 14.80
CA LYS A 218 14.81 3.93 15.01
C LYS A 218 14.90 4.47 16.43
N SER A 219 13.77 4.72 17.10
CA SER A 219 13.74 5.18 18.49
C SER A 219 13.92 4.05 19.48
N ARG A 220 13.32 2.87 19.21
CA ARG A 220 13.29 1.73 20.13
C ARG A 220 14.52 0.81 20.06
N TYR A 221 15.15 0.72 18.90
CA TYR A 221 16.25 -0.19 18.56
C TYR A 221 17.43 0.59 17.96
N LYS A 222 17.86 1.66 18.64
CA LYS A 222 18.87 2.63 18.13
C LYS A 222 20.16 1.98 17.63
N ASP A 223 20.62 0.93 18.29
CA ASP A 223 21.91 0.28 18.02
C ASP A 223 21.79 -0.94 17.09
N VAL A 224 20.60 -1.20 16.53
CA VAL A 224 20.37 -2.34 15.64
C VAL A 224 20.48 -1.89 14.19
N LYS A 225 21.49 -2.39 13.47
CA LYS A 225 21.55 -2.27 12.02
C LYS A 225 20.46 -3.13 11.40
N LEU A 226 19.51 -2.50 10.71
CA LEU A 226 18.60 -3.22 9.84
C LEU A 226 19.35 -3.58 8.54
N PRO A 227 19.47 -4.87 8.18
CA PRO A 227 20.13 -5.26 6.95
C PRO A 227 19.32 -4.78 5.75
N ASP A 228 20.01 -4.43 4.66
CA ASP A 228 19.34 -4.15 3.39
C ASP A 228 18.56 -5.38 2.89
N ALA A 229 17.54 -5.14 2.06
CA ALA A 229 16.75 -6.23 1.47
C ALA A 229 17.62 -7.25 0.72
N TYR A 230 18.65 -6.81 0.00
CA TYR A 230 19.54 -7.72 -0.73
C TYR A 230 20.48 -8.50 0.20
N GLU A 231 21.01 -7.88 1.27
CA GLU A 231 21.82 -8.58 2.29
C GLU A 231 21.02 -9.77 2.85
N ARG A 232 19.74 -9.55 3.15
CA ARG A 232 18.86 -10.60 3.68
C ARG A 232 18.53 -11.67 2.64
N LEU A 233 18.14 -11.28 1.42
CA LEU A 233 17.72 -12.23 0.40
C LEU A 233 18.87 -13.13 -0.05
N ILE A 234 20.08 -12.57 -0.22
CA ILE A 234 21.26 -13.37 -0.58
C ILE A 234 21.56 -14.39 0.52
N LEU A 235 21.52 -13.99 1.79
CA LEU A 235 21.71 -14.91 2.92
C LEU A 235 20.64 -16.02 2.93
N ASP A 236 19.38 -15.69 2.67
CA ASP A 236 18.31 -16.69 2.61
C ASP A 236 18.56 -17.74 1.52
N VAL A 237 19.19 -17.39 0.38
CA VAL A 237 19.63 -18.38 -0.64
C VAL A 237 20.66 -19.34 -0.07
N PHE A 238 21.69 -18.84 0.62
CA PHE A 238 22.71 -19.68 1.24
C PHE A 238 22.12 -20.59 2.33
N CYS A 239 21.10 -20.14 3.04
CA CYS A 239 20.40 -20.93 4.05
C CYS A 239 19.32 -21.86 3.47
N GLY A 240 19.09 -21.87 2.15
CA GLY A 240 18.04 -22.67 1.51
C GLY A 240 16.61 -22.22 1.85
N SER A 241 16.43 -21.00 2.35
CA SER A 241 15.12 -20.45 2.72
C SER A 241 14.47 -19.79 1.52
N GLN A 242 13.35 -20.36 1.06
CA GLN A 242 12.61 -19.86 -0.10
C GLN A 242 11.39 -19.01 0.26
N MET A 243 11.12 -18.79 1.55
CA MET A 243 9.93 -18.10 2.05
C MET A 243 9.74 -16.69 1.45
N HIS A 244 10.84 -15.99 1.16
CA HIS A 244 10.81 -14.61 0.65
C HIS A 244 10.88 -14.51 -0.88
N PHE A 245 10.98 -15.64 -1.57
CA PHE A 245 11.08 -15.71 -3.02
C PHE A 245 9.74 -16.04 -3.65
N VAL A 246 9.49 -15.46 -4.82
CA VAL A 246 8.26 -15.69 -5.57
C VAL A 246 8.31 -17.09 -6.19
N ARG A 247 7.27 -17.90 -5.93
CA ARG A 247 7.12 -19.23 -6.54
C ARG A 247 6.45 -19.13 -7.91
N SER A 248 6.66 -20.12 -8.78
CA SER A 248 6.18 -20.07 -10.17
C SER A 248 4.65 -19.95 -10.30
N ASP A 249 3.90 -20.61 -9.41
CA ASP A 249 2.44 -20.50 -9.34
C ASP A 249 1.99 -19.14 -8.79
N GLU A 250 2.71 -18.59 -7.80
CA GLU A 250 2.47 -17.24 -7.31
C GLU A 250 2.64 -16.19 -8.42
N LEU A 251 3.68 -16.31 -9.25
CA LEU A 251 3.90 -15.44 -10.39
C LEU A 251 2.79 -15.58 -11.44
N ARG A 252 2.32 -16.80 -11.70
CA ARG A 252 1.22 -17.06 -12.64
C ARG A 252 -0.07 -16.37 -12.20
N GLU A 253 -0.45 -16.48 -10.93
CA GLU A 253 -1.66 -15.84 -10.40
C GLU A 253 -1.54 -14.31 -10.41
N ALA A 254 -0.36 -13.76 -10.10
CA ALA A 254 -0.11 -12.33 -10.19
C ALA A 254 -0.35 -11.78 -11.60
N TRP A 255 0.12 -12.50 -12.63
CA TRP A 255 -0.16 -12.14 -14.02
C TRP A 255 -1.62 -12.38 -14.41
N ARG A 256 -2.24 -13.48 -13.98
CA ARG A 256 -3.67 -13.74 -14.24
C ARG A 256 -4.56 -12.57 -13.79
N ILE A 257 -4.25 -11.98 -12.64
CA ILE A 257 -5.02 -10.85 -12.09
C ILE A 257 -4.89 -9.60 -12.97
N PHE A 258 -3.67 -9.19 -13.35
CA PHE A 258 -3.46 -7.89 -14.01
C PHE A 258 -3.42 -7.91 -15.53
N THR A 259 -3.13 -9.06 -16.16
CA THR A 259 -3.00 -9.16 -17.62
C THR A 259 -4.24 -8.66 -18.39
N PRO A 260 -5.50 -8.97 -18.00
CA PRO A 260 -6.67 -8.46 -18.70
C PRO A 260 -6.74 -6.92 -18.71
N LEU A 261 -6.49 -6.29 -17.56
CA LEU A 261 -6.45 -4.83 -17.42
C LEU A 261 -5.32 -4.23 -18.27
N LEU A 262 -4.13 -4.82 -18.22
CA LEU A 262 -2.97 -4.34 -18.98
C LEU A 262 -3.21 -4.41 -20.49
N HIS A 263 -3.78 -5.50 -21.00
CA HIS A 263 -4.16 -5.62 -22.41
C HIS A 263 -5.22 -4.59 -22.81
N GLN A 264 -6.18 -4.30 -21.93
CA GLN A 264 -7.17 -3.27 -22.18
C GLN A 264 -6.53 -1.88 -22.26
N ILE A 265 -5.63 -1.54 -21.33
CA ILE A 265 -4.88 -0.27 -21.34
C ILE A 265 -4.04 -0.13 -22.62
N GLU A 266 -3.36 -1.19 -23.06
CA GLU A 266 -2.56 -1.16 -24.29
C GLU A 266 -3.40 -0.99 -25.55
N LYS A 267 -4.58 -1.61 -25.58
CA LYS A 267 -5.50 -1.55 -26.72
C LYS A 267 -6.20 -0.20 -26.81
N GLU A 268 -6.74 0.29 -25.70
CA GLU A 268 -7.58 1.50 -25.66
C GLU A 268 -6.76 2.78 -25.48
N LYS A 269 -5.53 2.66 -24.95
CA LYS A 269 -4.62 3.78 -24.66
C LYS A 269 -5.33 4.95 -23.96
N PRO A 270 -6.01 4.69 -22.82
CA PRO A 270 -6.73 5.73 -22.11
C PRO A 270 -5.75 6.83 -21.70
N LYS A 271 -6.14 8.09 -21.87
CA LYS A 271 -5.31 9.21 -21.42
C LYS A 271 -5.26 9.22 -19.89
N PRO A 272 -4.09 9.08 -19.26
CA PRO A 272 -3.98 9.15 -17.81
C PRO A 272 -4.26 10.56 -17.31
N ILE A 273 -4.78 10.66 -16.09
CA ILE A 273 -5.16 11.94 -15.48
C ILE A 273 -3.88 12.69 -15.08
N PRO A 274 -3.71 13.97 -15.50
CA PRO A 274 -2.52 14.73 -15.13
C PRO A 274 -2.51 15.01 -13.62
N TYR A 275 -1.35 14.93 -12.99
CA TYR A 275 -1.14 15.38 -11.62
C TYR A 275 0.19 16.11 -11.48
N ASN A 276 0.24 17.17 -10.67
CA ASN A 276 1.47 17.95 -10.51
C ASN A 276 2.54 17.12 -9.80
N TYR A 277 3.78 17.27 -10.22
CA TYR A 277 4.94 16.73 -9.51
C TYR A 277 4.89 17.15 -8.04
N GLY A 278 5.14 16.22 -7.12
CA GLY A 278 5.13 16.48 -5.69
C GLY A 278 3.73 16.54 -5.06
N SER A 279 2.66 16.33 -5.84
CA SER A 279 1.30 16.21 -5.31
C SER A 279 1.03 14.82 -4.72
N ARG A 280 -0.20 14.57 -4.23
CA ARG A 280 -0.63 13.25 -3.75
C ARG A 280 -1.11 12.32 -4.89
N GLY A 281 -1.06 12.78 -6.15
CA GLY A 281 -1.68 12.14 -7.30
C GLY A 281 -3.04 12.76 -7.66
N PRO A 282 -3.76 12.18 -8.63
CA PRO A 282 -5.07 12.67 -9.09
C PRO A 282 -6.14 12.66 -7.98
N GLN A 283 -7.07 13.61 -8.02
CA GLN A 283 -8.18 13.70 -7.06
C GLN A 283 -9.14 12.51 -7.19
N GLU A 284 -9.33 12.02 -8.40
CA GLU A 284 -10.17 10.87 -8.73
C GLU A 284 -9.71 9.59 -8.01
N ALA A 285 -8.43 9.51 -7.65
CA ALA A 285 -7.91 8.42 -6.83
C ALA A 285 -8.42 8.50 -5.38
N ASP A 286 -8.53 9.70 -4.81
CA ASP A 286 -9.12 9.89 -3.50
C ASP A 286 -10.64 9.63 -3.54
N ASP A 287 -11.32 10.04 -4.62
CA ASP A 287 -12.75 9.81 -4.83
C ASP A 287 -13.08 8.31 -4.95
N LEU A 288 -12.28 7.55 -5.72
CA LEU A 288 -12.41 6.09 -5.85
C LEU A 288 -12.26 5.40 -4.50
N VAL A 289 -11.25 5.80 -3.73
CA VAL A 289 -10.94 5.23 -2.41
C VAL A 289 -12.04 5.54 -1.40
N GLN A 290 -12.60 6.76 -1.44
CA GLN A 290 -13.74 7.13 -0.63
C GLN A 290 -15.01 6.35 -1.01
N LYS A 291 -15.27 6.18 -2.31
CA LYS A 291 -16.42 5.43 -2.84
C LYS A 291 -16.46 3.99 -2.34
N VAL A 292 -15.31 3.32 -2.23
CA VAL A 292 -15.24 1.94 -1.76
C VAL A 292 -15.21 1.80 -0.24
N GLY A 293 -15.17 2.91 0.50
CA GLY A 293 -15.44 2.93 1.94
C GLY A 293 -14.28 3.35 2.84
N PHE A 294 -13.14 3.77 2.29
CA PHE A 294 -12.09 4.41 3.09
C PHE A 294 -12.55 5.81 3.53
N ARG A 295 -12.37 6.13 4.80
CA ARG A 295 -12.69 7.46 5.34
C ARG A 295 -11.42 8.21 5.70
N TYR A 296 -11.30 9.42 5.17
CA TYR A 296 -10.24 10.36 5.54
C TYR A 296 -10.86 11.63 6.13
N GLU A 297 -10.51 11.95 7.36
CA GLU A 297 -11.13 13.05 8.10
C GLU A 297 -10.17 14.19 8.42
N GLY A 298 -8.86 13.99 8.25
CA GLY A 298 -7.84 15.02 8.50
C GLY A 298 -7.75 15.50 9.95
N THR A 299 -8.42 14.84 10.90
CA THR A 299 -8.49 15.23 12.32
C THR A 299 -7.30 14.78 13.13
N TYR A 300 -6.65 13.67 12.75
CA TYR A 300 -5.47 13.14 13.42
C TYR A 300 -4.27 14.09 13.29
N LYS A 301 -3.69 14.47 14.43
CA LYS A 301 -2.49 15.30 14.51
C LYS A 301 -1.38 14.52 15.19
N TRP A 302 -0.27 14.37 14.49
CA TRP A 302 0.92 13.72 15.02
C TRP A 302 2.09 14.69 15.04
N VAL A 303 2.77 14.76 16.19
CA VAL A 303 4.02 15.50 16.37
C VAL A 303 5.06 14.53 16.91
N ASN A 304 6.25 14.52 16.31
CA ASN A 304 7.31 13.64 16.77
C ASN A 304 7.68 13.97 18.24
N PRO A 305 7.54 13.02 19.18
CA PRO A 305 7.72 13.28 20.61
C PRO A 305 9.17 13.61 21.00
N HIS A 306 10.13 13.41 20.09
CA HIS A 306 11.55 13.73 20.32
C HIS A 306 12.01 15.05 19.68
N ARG A 307 11.09 15.85 19.13
CA ARG A 307 11.37 17.20 18.60
C ARG A 307 10.96 18.33 19.55
N LEU A 308 10.58 18.00 20.78
CA LEU A 308 10.32 18.93 21.88
C LEU A 308 11.55 19.09 22.76
#